data_AF-A0A644UR00-F1
#
_entry.id   AF-A0A644UR00-F1
#
_cell.length_a   1.000
_cell.length_b   1.000
_cell.length_c   1.000
_cell.angle_alpha   90.00
_cell.angle_beta   90.00
_cell.angle_gamma   90.00
#
_symmetry.space_group_name_H-M   'P 1'
#
loop_
_entity.id
_entity.type
_entity.pdbx_description
1 polymer ?
#
loop_
_entity_poly.entity_id
_entity_poly.type
_entity_poly.pdbx_seq_one_letter_code
_entity_poly.pdbx_strand_id
1 'polypeptide(L)'
;MNIQFSLVDIIVSIVVLVLYFILYSYNLLYKKQQNPVLSYKQNKFTIIFILSYIIIYYSICIYSYFDYEKEMGTPYTIKFFPLTFLFFVFTSRKSKRKALKDLEKDN
;
A
#
# COMPACT_ATOMS: atom_id res chain seq x y z
N MET A 1 23.90 -12.53 -6.58
CA MET A 1 22.48 -12.38 -6.98
C MET A 1 22.41 -11.16 -7.87
N ASN A 2 22.23 -11.36 -9.18
CA ASN A 2 21.99 -10.23 -10.08
C ASN A 2 20.57 -9.72 -9.79
N ILE A 3 20.47 -8.45 -9.38
CA ILE A 3 19.19 -7.82 -9.05
C ILE A 3 18.82 -6.93 -10.23
N GLN A 4 17.62 -7.10 -10.75
CA GLN A 4 17.10 -6.28 -11.84
C GLN A 4 15.83 -5.55 -11.39
N PHE A 5 15.65 -4.35 -11.94
CA PHE A 5 14.44 -3.56 -11.77
C PHE A 5 13.67 -3.53 -13.10
N SER A 6 12.36 -3.72 -13.03
CA SER A 6 11.49 -3.60 -14.19
C SER A 6 10.99 -2.17 -14.32
N LEU A 7 11.32 -1.51 -15.44
CA LEU A 7 10.78 -0.17 -15.75
C LEU A 7 9.26 -0.17 -15.84
N VAL A 8 8.67 -1.24 -16.37
CA VAL A 8 7.20 -1.40 -16.44
C VAL A 8 6.59 -1.40 -15.05
N ASP A 9 7.21 -2.11 -14.10
CA ASP A 9 6.74 -2.18 -12.72
C ASP A 9 6.82 -0.82 -12.01
N ILE A 10 7.88 -0.05 -12.27
CA ILE A 10 8.02 1.32 -11.76
C ILE A 10 6.91 2.23 -12.32
N ILE A 11 6.64 2.17 -13.62
CA ILE A 11 5.59 2.98 -14.25
C ILE A 11 4.21 2.63 -13.68
N VAL A 12 3.88 1.33 -13.60
CA VAL A 12 2.61 0.87 -13.03
C VAL A 12 2.47 1.30 -11.58
N SER A 13 3.55 1.22 -10.81
CA SER A 13 3.60 1.68 -9.41
C SER A 13 3.24 3.18 -9.28
N ILE A 14 3.79 4.02 -10.15
CA ILE A 14 3.49 5.46 -10.16
C ILE A 14 2.03 5.71 -10.53
N VAL A 15 1.50 5.05 -11.55
CA VAL A 15 0.10 5.19 -11.99
C VAL A 15 -0.86 4.84 -10.87
N VAL A 16 -0.62 3.74 -10.15
CA VAL A 16 -1.45 3.30 -9.03
C VAL A 16 -1.43 4.30 -7.88
N LEU A 17 -0.26 4.89 -7.57
CA LEU A 17 -0.15 5.95 -6.57
C LEU A 17 -0.97 7.19 -6.95
N VAL A 18 -0.94 7.61 -8.22
CA VAL A 18 -1.71 8.77 -8.72
C VAL A 18 -3.22 8.50 -8.64
N LEU A 19 -3.68 7.35 -9.15
CA LEU A 19 -5.09 6.95 -9.06
C LEU A 19 -5.57 6.89 -7.62
N TYR A 20 -4.73 6.35 -6.73
CA TYR A 20 -5.04 6.33 -5.31
C TYR A 20 -5.18 7.74 -4.74
N PHE A 21 -4.28 8.66 -5.06
CA PHE A 21 -4.35 10.04 -4.57
C PHE A 21 -5.65 10.74 -4.99
N ILE A 22 -6.08 10.50 -6.24
CA ILE A 22 -7.35 10.99 -6.77
C ILE A 22 -8.52 10.41 -5.96
N LEU A 23 -8.62 9.08 -5.86
CA LEU A 23 -9.69 8.40 -5.11
C LEU A 23 -9.72 8.79 -3.63
N TYR A 24 -8.54 8.96 -3.03
CA TYR A 24 -8.40 9.40 -1.65
C TYR A 24 -8.96 10.80 -1.44
N SER A 25 -8.68 11.73 -2.35
CA SER A 25 -9.21 13.10 -2.33
C SER A 25 -10.76 13.10 -2.40
N TYR A 26 -11.33 12.29 -3.28
CA TYR A 26 -12.79 12.10 -3.37
C TYR A 26 -13.39 11.50 -2.09
N ASN A 27 -12.73 10.50 -1.49
CA ASN A 27 -13.23 9.84 -0.29
C ASN A 27 -13.12 10.73 0.96
N LEU A 28 -12.16 11.65 1.00
CA LEU A 28 -12.01 12.64 2.07
C LEU A 28 -13.15 13.66 2.07
N LEU A 29 -13.66 14.02 0.89
CA LEU A 29 -14.88 14.82 0.73
C LEU A 29 -16.12 14.07 1.23
N TYR A 30 -16.24 12.77 0.92
CA TYR A 30 -17.37 11.93 1.36
C TYR A 30 -17.35 11.62 2.86
N LYS A 31 -16.18 11.36 3.46
CA LYS A 31 -16.07 11.02 4.89
C LYS A 31 -16.29 12.20 5.83
N LYS A 32 -16.15 13.44 5.35
CA LYS A 32 -16.68 14.61 6.08
C LYS A 32 -18.19 14.52 6.33
N GLN A 33 -18.92 13.72 5.55
CA GLN A 33 -20.38 13.58 5.65
C GLN A 33 -20.84 12.33 6.43
N GLN A 34 -20.00 11.34 6.70
CA GLN A 34 -20.39 10.09 7.39
C GLN A 34 -19.46 9.71 8.54
N ASN A 35 -20.09 9.49 9.69
CA ASN A 35 -19.58 9.15 11.02
C ASN A 35 -18.10 8.64 11.12
N PRO A 36 -17.17 9.42 11.69
CA PRO A 36 -15.72 9.16 11.68
C PRO A 36 -15.27 7.91 12.45
N VAL A 37 -16.06 7.46 13.44
CA VAL A 37 -15.75 6.32 14.32
C VAL A 37 -15.85 4.98 13.58
N LEU A 38 -16.84 4.80 12.71
CA LEU A 38 -16.98 3.58 11.87
C LEU A 38 -15.84 3.46 10.85
N SER A 39 -15.43 4.59 10.26
CA SER A 39 -14.27 4.70 9.39
C SER A 39 -12.95 4.31 10.07
N TYR A 40 -12.86 4.43 11.40
CA TYR A 40 -11.68 4.05 12.18
C TYR A 40 -11.51 2.52 12.26
N LYS A 41 -12.55 1.77 12.66
CA LYS A 41 -12.50 0.31 12.82
C LYS A 41 -12.18 -0.43 11.52
N GLN A 42 -12.84 -0.09 10.42
CA GLN A 42 -12.61 -0.76 9.11
C GLN A 42 -11.16 -0.64 8.63
N ASN A 43 -10.51 0.48 8.88
CA ASN A 43 -9.18 0.77 8.32
C ASN A 43 -8.05 0.01 9.02
N LYS A 44 -8.23 -0.37 10.30
CA LYS A 44 -7.23 -1.17 11.02
C LYS A 44 -7.06 -2.55 10.38
N PHE A 45 -8.17 -3.18 9.99
CA PHE A 45 -8.16 -4.45 9.27
C PHE A 45 -7.56 -4.32 7.87
N THR A 46 -7.86 -3.24 7.14
CA THR A 46 -7.28 -2.97 5.82
C THR A 46 -5.75 -2.85 5.88
N ILE A 47 -5.21 -2.16 6.90
CA ILE A 47 -3.76 -2.00 7.06
C ILE A 47 -3.07 -3.35 7.31
N ILE A 48 -3.65 -4.18 8.19
CA ILE A 48 -3.12 -5.52 8.47
C ILE A 48 -3.11 -6.36 7.21
N PHE A 49 -4.22 -6.34 6.45
CA PHE A 49 -4.33 -7.07 5.19
C PHE A 49 -3.28 -6.67 4.16
N ILE A 50 -3.05 -5.36 4.00
CA ILE A 50 -2.01 -4.83 3.08
C ILE A 50 -0.62 -5.29 3.50
N LEU A 51 -0.29 -5.22 4.79
CA LEU A 51 1.02 -5.65 5.28
C LEU A 51 1.22 -7.16 5.08
N SER A 52 0.20 -7.98 5.38
CA SER A 52 0.23 -9.42 5.12
C SER A 52 0.41 -9.73 3.63
N TYR A 53 -0.29 -9.02 2.75
CA TYR A 53 -0.15 -9.18 1.30
C TYR A 53 1.30 -8.93 0.84
N ILE A 54 1.93 -7.85 1.31
CA ILE A 54 3.31 -7.52 0.95
C ILE A 54 4.28 -8.62 1.39
N ILE A 55 4.15 -9.08 2.64
CA ILE A 55 5.01 -10.14 3.18
C ILE A 55 4.86 -11.42 2.35
N ILE A 56 3.62 -11.87 2.13
CA ILE A 56 3.33 -13.09 1.36
C ILE A 56 3.89 -12.96 -0.05
N TYR A 57 3.69 -11.82 -0.71
CA TYR A 57 4.16 -11.58 -2.06
C TYR A 57 5.68 -11.76 -2.17
N TYR A 58 6.45 -11.08 -1.31
CA TYR A 58 7.92 -11.18 -1.35
C TYR A 58 8.42 -12.55 -0.90
N SER A 59 7.76 -13.21 0.05
CA SER A 59 8.10 -14.58 0.43
C SER A 59 7.96 -15.55 -0.74
N ILE A 60 6.88 -15.45 -1.52
CA ILE A 60 6.68 -16.27 -2.72
C ILE A 60 7.76 -15.95 -3.77
N CYS A 61 8.00 -14.67 -4.08
CA CYS A 61 9.02 -14.29 -5.07
C CYS A 61 10.43 -14.75 -4.69
N ILE A 62 10.81 -14.64 -3.41
CA ILE A 62 12.11 -15.12 -2.93
C ILE A 62 12.17 -16.64 -3.05
N TYR A 63 11.11 -17.35 -2.64
CA TYR A 63 11.06 -18.80 -2.72
C TYR A 63 11.18 -19.30 -4.16
N SER A 64 10.34 -18.79 -5.07
CA SER A 64 10.39 -19.12 -6.50
C SER A 64 11.74 -18.80 -7.13
N TYR A 65 12.41 -17.72 -6.69
CA TYR A 65 13.73 -17.38 -7.18
C TYR A 65 14.77 -18.45 -6.84
N PHE A 66 14.81 -18.89 -5.59
CA PHE A 66 15.76 -19.91 -5.15
C PHE A 66 15.42 -21.32 -5.65
N ASP A 67 14.15 -21.61 -5.88
CA ASP A 67 13.65 -22.92 -6.29
C ASP A 67 13.85 -23.18 -7.79
N TYR A 68 13.67 -22.16 -8.66
CA TYR A 68 13.66 -22.38 -10.11
C TYR A 68 14.45 -21.32 -10.90
N GLU A 69 14.26 -20.04 -10.61
CA GLU A 69 14.81 -18.95 -11.45
C GLU A 69 16.34 -18.85 -11.37
N LYS A 70 16.91 -19.18 -10.20
CA LYS A 70 18.36 -19.19 -9.96
C LYS A 70 19.05 -20.26 -10.81
N GLU A 71 18.45 -21.42 -10.97
CA GLU A 71 19.01 -22.51 -11.80
C GLU A 71 18.97 -22.15 -13.29
N MET A 72 17.98 -21.36 -13.72
CA MET A 72 17.86 -20.85 -15.08
C MET A 72 18.78 -19.66 -15.38
N GLY A 73 19.59 -19.21 -14.42
CA GLY A 73 20.48 -18.05 -14.57
C GLY A 73 19.75 -16.72 -14.74
N THR A 74 18.44 -16.67 -14.46
CA THR A 74 17.65 -15.45 -14.56
C THR A 74 17.90 -14.54 -13.35
N PRO A 75 17.97 -13.21 -13.54
CA PRO A 75 18.23 -12.27 -12.45
C PRO A 75 16.99 -12.10 -11.56
N TYR A 76 17.22 -11.94 -10.26
CA TYR A 76 16.14 -11.68 -9.31
C TYR A 76 15.52 -10.31 -9.57
N THR A 77 14.24 -10.27 -9.91
CA THR A 77 13.55 -9.03 -10.21
C THR A 77 12.81 -8.50 -8.99
N ILE A 78 13.24 -7.35 -8.47
CA ILE A 78 12.54 -6.67 -7.38
C ILE A 78 11.40 -5.85 -7.99
N LYS A 79 10.17 -6.10 -7.50
CA LYS A 79 8.98 -5.31 -7.87
C LYS A 79 8.65 -4.31 -6.78
N PHE A 80 8.41 -3.06 -7.15
CA PHE A 80 7.98 -1.94 -6.33
C PHE A 80 6.45 -1.86 -6.20
N PHE A 81 5.68 -2.47 -7.11
CA PHE A 81 4.23 -2.43 -7.08
C PHE A 81 3.63 -2.80 -5.70
N PRO A 82 4.07 -3.88 -5.03
CA PRO A 82 3.57 -4.21 -3.69
C PRO A 82 3.89 -3.13 -2.64
N LEU A 83 5.01 -2.42 -2.76
CA LEU A 83 5.41 -1.37 -1.83
C LEU A 83 4.60 -0.10 -1.99
N THR A 84 3.97 0.13 -3.16
CA THR A 84 3.09 1.29 -3.33
C THR A 84 1.92 1.29 -2.36
N PHE A 85 1.47 0.11 -1.93
CA PHE A 85 0.43 -0.03 -0.92
C PHE A 85 0.89 0.36 0.50
N LEU A 86 2.19 0.52 0.79
CA LEU A 86 2.64 1.10 2.06
C LEU A 86 2.33 2.60 2.14
N PHE A 87 2.42 3.32 1.03
CA PHE A 87 2.04 4.74 0.99
C PHE A 87 0.58 4.96 1.38
N PHE A 88 -0.31 4.02 1.03
CA PHE A 88 -1.70 3.99 1.51
C PHE A 88 -1.77 3.97 3.04
N VAL A 89 -1.02 3.07 3.68
CA VAL A 89 -1.04 2.89 5.13
C VAL A 89 -0.59 4.16 5.85
N PHE A 90 0.48 4.80 5.37
CA PHE A 90 1.02 6.03 5.96
C PHE A 90 0.08 7.23 5.80
N THR A 91 -0.43 7.46 4.59
CA THR A 91 -1.33 8.59 4.29
C THR A 91 -2.67 8.47 5.03
N SER A 92 -3.25 7.27 5.07
CA SER A 92 -4.47 6.96 5.84
C SER A 92 -4.29 7.25 7.33
N ARG A 93 -3.19 6.80 7.95
CA ARG A 93 -2.90 7.05 9.37
C ARG A 93 -2.75 8.54 9.69
N LYS A 94 -2.02 9.31 8.86
CA LYS A 94 -1.77 10.74 9.10
C LYS A 94 -3.05 11.56 9.08
N SER A 95 -3.91 11.34 8.09
CA SER A 95 -5.18 12.05 7.95
C SER A 95 -6.16 11.73 9.07
N LYS A 96 -6.27 10.47 9.48
CA LYS A 96 -7.12 10.06 10.61
C LYS A 96 -6.72 10.70 11.92
N ARG A 97 -5.40 10.79 12.20
CA ARG A 97 -4.90 11.46 13.41
C ARG A 97 -5.27 12.95 13.42
N LYS A 98 -5.34 13.58 12.25
CA LYS A 98 -5.81 14.97 12.12
C LYS A 98 -7.31 15.06 12.38
N ALA A 99 -8.12 14.23 11.73
CA ALA A 99 -9.57 14.21 11.93
C ALA A 99 -10.00 13.92 13.38
N LEU A 100 -9.30 13.02 14.07
CA LEU A 100 -9.59 12.71 15.49
C LEU A 100 -9.31 13.91 16.40
N LYS A 101 -8.20 14.62 16.17
CA LYS A 101 -7.83 15.83 16.91
C LYS A 101 -8.78 16.99 16.66
N ASP A 102 -9.32 17.10 15.45
CA ASP A 102 -10.29 18.15 15.12
C ASP A 102 -11.62 17.88 15.84
N LEU A 103 -12.07 16.62 15.93
CA LEU A 103 -13.27 16.22 16.70
C LEU A 103 -13.12 16.40 18.22
N GLU A 104 -11.93 16.21 18.77
CA GLU A 104 -11.64 16.44 20.19
C GLU A 104 -11.62 17.93 20.57
N LYS A 105 -11.51 18.85 19.60
CA LYS A 105 -11.53 20.30 19.85
C LYS A 105 -12.92 20.92 19.77
N ASP A 106 -13.85 20.26 19.08
CA ASP A 106 -15.23 20.70 18.91
C ASP A 106 -16.16 20.20 20.05
N ASN A 107 -15.65 19.38 20.97
CA ASN A 107 -16.29 18.96 22.23
C ASN A 107 -15.61 19.63 23.43
#